data_AF-A0A1V5MYJ9-F1
#
_entry.id   AF-A0A1V5MYJ9-F1
#
_cell.length_a   1.000
_cell.length_b   1.000
_cell.length_c   1.000
_cell.angle_alpha   90.00
_cell.angle_beta   90.00
_cell.angle_gamma   90.00
#
_symmetry.space_group_name_H-M   'P 1'
#
loop_
_entity.id
_entity.type
_entity.pdbx_description
1 polymer ?
#
loop_
_entity_poly.entity_id
_entity_poly.type
_entity_poly.pdbx_seq_one_letter_code
_entity_poly.pdbx_strand_id
1 'polypeptide(L)'
;MTLHEAIEKLLRQTGRPMTTQQIADELNKNKWYQKKDGSTITAYQIHGRTKNYANIFDRDGSTVSLIGQSTAKTKSPTTDKPADQKHLVKVNSTHSKTSFDPISNTDTTILILGTMPGDKSLELGEYYGHPRNRFWKIISTITNNELPLTYSDKKGLLLKSKIGIWDVVHKAYKKGNLDSAIEDVEPNDLDDFIARHKNLKVIGFNGTKSEELFDKYFDRKSSLKYISLPSTSPANTGIDFDNICKLWRQILTK
;
A
#
# COMPACT_ATOMS: atom_id res chain seq x y z
N MET A 1 30.03 -5.83 4.89
CA MET A 1 28.97 -5.64 5.88
C MET A 1 27.82 -4.89 5.24
N THR A 2 26.62 -5.44 5.31
CA THR A 2 25.39 -4.82 4.83
C THR A 2 24.89 -3.78 5.85
N LEU A 3 23.93 -2.94 5.44
CA LEU A 3 23.38 -1.92 6.34
C LEU A 3 22.64 -2.54 7.54
N HIS A 4 21.92 -3.66 7.37
CA HIS A 4 21.23 -4.30 8.49
C HIS A 4 22.22 -4.98 9.45
N GLU A 5 23.27 -5.64 8.95
CA GLU A 5 24.35 -6.19 9.78
C GLU A 5 25.04 -5.10 10.60
N ALA A 6 25.25 -3.91 10.01
CA ALA A 6 25.85 -2.77 10.71
C ALA A 6 24.95 -2.23 11.83
N ILE A 7 23.63 -2.12 11.58
CA ILE A 7 22.64 -1.69 12.59
C ILE A 7 22.54 -2.73 13.72
N GLU A 8 22.52 -4.02 13.37
CA GLU A 8 22.49 -5.10 14.35
C GLU A 8 23.73 -5.09 15.24
N LYS A 9 24.93 -5.00 14.65
CA LYS A 9 26.18 -4.88 15.39
C LYS A 9 26.17 -3.70 16.36
N LEU A 10 25.65 -2.54 15.91
CA LEU A 10 25.55 -1.35 16.74
C LEU A 10 24.63 -1.56 17.95
N LEU A 11 23.41 -2.05 17.71
CA LEU A 11 22.45 -2.29 18.79
C LEU A 11 22.93 -3.39 19.75
N ARG A 12 23.65 -4.40 19.27
CA ARG A 12 24.29 -5.42 20.12
C ARG A 12 25.37 -4.82 21.02
N GLN A 13 26.17 -3.87 20.52
CA GLN A 13 27.23 -3.22 21.30
C GLN A 13 26.70 -2.20 22.31
N THR A 14 25.67 -1.45 21.95
CA THR A 14 25.10 -0.43 22.85
C THR A 14 24.14 -1.02 23.87
N GLY A 15 23.53 -2.17 23.58
CA GLY A 15 22.63 -2.90 24.48
C GLY A 15 21.38 -2.12 24.87
N ARG A 16 21.03 -1.06 24.12
CA ARG A 16 19.90 -0.18 24.39
C ARG A 16 19.16 0.21 23.10
N PRO A 17 17.85 0.51 23.20
CA PRO A 17 17.11 1.10 22.08
C PRO A 17 17.73 2.43 21.65
N MET A 18 17.80 2.67 20.35
CA MET A 18 18.31 3.91 19.77
C MET A 18 17.35 4.44 18.71
N THR A 19 17.29 5.76 18.53
CA THR A 19 16.48 6.34 17.45
C THR A 19 17.15 6.12 16.09
N THR A 20 16.36 6.20 15.03
CA THR A 20 16.90 6.07 13.66
C THR A 20 17.95 7.13 13.32
N GLN A 21 17.86 8.32 13.91
CA GLN A 21 18.86 9.38 13.78
C GLN A 21 20.16 9.01 14.51
N GLN A 22 20.07 8.57 15.77
CA GLN A 22 21.24 8.14 16.55
C GLN A 22 21.98 6.98 15.88
N ILE A 23 21.26 6.03 15.30
CA ILE A 23 21.85 4.93 14.55
C ILE A 23 22.54 5.43 13.29
N ALA A 24 21.93 6.35 12.54
CA ALA A 24 22.55 6.91 11.33
C ALA A 24 23.86 7.65 11.66
N ASP A 25 23.83 8.50 12.70
CA ASP A 25 24.99 9.29 13.13
C ASP A 25 26.15 8.40 13.57
N GLU A 26 25.88 7.38 14.39
CA GLU A 26 26.90 6.48 14.91
C GLU A 26 27.47 5.55 13.82
N LEU A 27 26.66 5.12 12.85
CA LEU A 27 27.15 4.34 11.71
C LEU A 27 28.01 5.18 10.76
N ASN A 28 27.64 6.44 10.52
CA ASN A 28 28.44 7.36 9.72
C ASN A 28 29.78 7.70 10.41
N LYS A 29 29.76 7.91 11.72
CA LYS A 29 30.95 8.21 12.54
C LYS A 29 31.94 7.05 12.53
N ASN A 30 31.46 5.82 12.74
CA ASN A 30 32.32 4.65 12.82
C ASN A 30 32.65 4.01 11.46
N LYS A 31 32.10 4.55 10.35
CA LYS A 31 32.28 4.06 8.97
C LYS A 31 31.99 2.56 8.80
N TRP A 32 31.04 2.04 9.57
CA TRP A 32 30.69 0.62 9.54
C TRP A 32 29.92 0.22 8.27
N TYR A 33 29.26 1.17 7.63
CA TYR A 33 28.69 0.98 6.31
C TYR A 33 28.99 2.21 5.45
N GLN A 34 29.43 1.98 4.22
CA GLN A 34 29.58 3.04 3.23
C GLN A 34 28.73 2.71 2.01
N LYS A 35 27.99 3.72 1.56
CA LYS A 35 27.24 3.62 0.31
C LYS A 35 28.21 3.59 -0.88
N LYS A 36 27.82 2.93 -1.97
CA LYS A 36 28.60 2.89 -3.22
C LYS A 36 28.82 4.28 -3.83
N ASP A 37 27.91 5.20 -3.55
CA ASP A 37 27.95 6.60 -4.01
C ASP A 37 28.73 7.53 -3.06
N GLY A 38 29.30 7.01 -1.97
CA GLY A 38 30.08 7.77 -0.98
C GLY A 38 29.27 8.69 -0.06
N SER A 39 27.95 8.79 -0.26
CA SER A 39 27.10 9.65 0.57
C SER A 39 26.79 9.04 1.95
N THR A 40 26.40 9.88 2.90
CA THR A 40 26.10 9.47 4.28
C THR A 40 24.79 8.69 4.38
N ILE A 41 24.72 7.85 5.41
CA ILE A 41 23.52 7.10 5.76
C ILE A 41 22.53 8.04 6.43
N THR A 42 21.28 8.03 5.98
CA THR A 42 20.23 8.89 6.58
C THR A 42 19.35 8.10 7.54
N ALA A 43 18.72 8.80 8.49
CA ALA A 43 17.74 8.20 9.42
C ALA A 43 16.58 7.51 8.67
N TYR A 44 16.19 8.01 7.49
CA TYR A 44 15.18 7.39 6.64
C TYR A 44 15.63 6.02 6.10
N GLN A 45 16.91 5.87 5.76
CA GLN A 45 17.46 4.59 5.31
C GLN A 45 17.55 3.58 6.46
N ILE A 46 17.86 4.02 7.68
CA ILE A 46 17.78 3.19 8.89
C ILE A 46 16.35 2.78 9.15
N HIS A 47 15.39 3.71 9.05
CA HIS A 47 13.97 3.42 9.18
C HIS A 47 13.53 2.33 8.19
N GLY A 48 13.82 2.52 6.90
CA GLY A 48 13.47 1.54 5.88
C GLY A 48 14.13 0.18 6.15
N ARG A 49 15.41 0.17 6.55
CA ARG A 49 16.13 -1.08 6.80
C ARG A 49 15.60 -1.82 8.03
N THR A 50 15.38 -1.13 9.14
CA THR A 50 14.88 -1.75 10.38
C THR A 50 13.43 -2.22 10.26
N LYS A 51 12.61 -1.53 9.45
CA LYS A 51 11.25 -1.98 9.11
C LYS A 51 11.25 -3.28 8.28
N ASN A 52 12.19 -3.42 7.34
CA ASN A 52 12.29 -4.56 6.45
C ASN A 52 12.89 -5.82 7.10
N TYR A 53 13.46 -5.69 8.30
CA TYR A 53 14.07 -6.79 9.06
C TYR A 53 13.39 -6.89 10.43
N ALA A 54 12.05 -6.94 10.43
CA ALA A 54 11.23 -7.06 11.64
C ALA A 54 11.38 -8.40 12.38
N ASN A 55 12.19 -9.33 11.86
CA ASN A 55 12.64 -10.54 12.53
C ASN A 55 13.93 -10.33 13.35
N ILE A 56 14.62 -9.19 13.16
CA ILE A 56 15.86 -8.82 13.85
C ILE A 56 15.63 -7.59 14.73
N PHE A 57 14.87 -6.61 14.23
CA PHE A 57 14.66 -5.32 14.89
C PHE A 57 13.23 -5.18 15.41
N ASP A 58 13.11 -4.83 16.68
CA ASP A 58 11.87 -4.39 17.30
C ASP A 58 11.80 -2.86 17.27
N ARG A 59 10.62 -2.33 16.95
CA ARG A 59 10.42 -0.91 16.71
C ARG A 59 9.26 -0.37 17.52
N ASP A 60 9.58 0.45 18.52
CA ASP A 60 8.61 1.19 19.30
C ASP A 60 8.67 2.68 18.90
N GLY A 61 7.72 3.08 18.05
CA GLY A 61 7.65 4.42 17.48
C GLY A 61 8.92 4.84 16.73
N SER A 62 9.68 5.77 17.33
CA SER A 62 10.92 6.33 16.77
C SER A 62 12.19 5.56 17.17
N THR A 63 12.08 4.57 18.06
CA THR A 63 13.21 3.80 18.58
C THR A 63 13.29 2.41 17.95
N VAL A 64 14.51 1.89 17.87
CA VAL A 64 14.83 0.58 17.32
C VAL A 64 15.67 -0.18 18.35
N SER A 65 15.30 -1.43 18.61
CA SER A 65 16.02 -2.37 19.47
C SER A 65 16.13 -3.74 18.80
N LEU A 66 16.85 -4.69 19.40
CA LEU A 66 16.96 -6.05 18.88
C LEU A 66 15.93 -6.96 19.53
N ILE A 67 15.28 -7.78 18.72
CA ILE A 67 14.34 -8.80 19.20
C ILE A 67 15.10 -9.80 20.07
N GLY A 68 14.64 -9.99 21.30
CA GLY A 68 15.26 -10.88 22.28
C GLY A 68 16.34 -10.23 23.18
N GLN A 69 16.66 -8.94 22.99
CA GLN A 69 17.40 -8.17 24.00
C GLN A 69 16.41 -7.46 24.93
N SER A 70 15.98 -8.18 25.97
CA SER A 70 15.28 -7.58 27.11
C SER A 70 16.18 -6.51 27.73
N THR A 71 15.77 -5.25 27.66
CA THR A 71 16.31 -4.24 28.56
C THR A 71 15.80 -4.55 29.96
N ALA A 72 16.73 -4.72 30.90
CA ALA A 72 16.42 -4.87 32.30
C ALA A 72 15.68 -3.62 32.82
N LYS A 73 14.45 -3.81 33.31
CA LYS A 73 13.84 -2.93 34.33
C LYS A 73 13.09 -3.79 35.36
N THR A 74 13.78 -4.01 36.48
CA THR A 74 13.32 -4.13 37.86
C THR A 74 11.80 -4.14 38.12
N LYS A 75 11.26 -5.31 38.46
CA LYS A 75 10.60 -5.65 39.77
C LYS A 75 9.77 -6.94 39.63
N SER A 76 10.09 -7.93 40.45
CA SER A 76 9.22 -9.05 40.87
C SER A 76 8.96 -8.89 42.38
N PRO A 77 8.04 -9.63 43.04
CA PRO A 77 7.26 -10.77 42.53
C PRO A 77 5.77 -10.79 42.99
N THR A 78 5.13 -11.95 42.70
CA THR A 78 3.90 -12.57 43.27
C THR A 78 2.61 -12.35 42.47
N THR A 79 1.75 -13.34 42.19
CA THR A 79 1.74 -14.82 42.29
C THR A 79 0.49 -15.29 41.51
N ASP A 80 0.47 -16.59 41.16
CA ASP A 80 -0.72 -17.43 40.92
C ASP A 80 -1.47 -17.43 39.56
N LYS A 81 -1.40 -18.62 38.95
CA LYS A 81 -2.36 -19.27 38.02
C LYS A 81 -3.71 -19.54 38.74
N PRO A 82 -4.75 -20.13 38.11
CA PRO A 82 -5.05 -20.38 36.68
C PRO A 82 -6.51 -20.01 36.29
N ALA A 83 -6.86 -20.02 34.99
CA ALA A 83 -8.14 -20.57 34.49
C ALA A 83 -8.23 -20.52 32.96
N ASP A 84 -8.79 -21.60 32.41
CA ASP A 84 -9.14 -21.80 31.01
C ASP A 84 -9.90 -20.64 30.36
N GLN A 85 -9.32 -20.06 29.30
CA GLN A 85 -10.09 -19.56 28.17
C GLN A 85 -9.35 -19.93 26.89
N LYS A 86 -9.97 -20.82 26.10
CA LYS A 86 -9.66 -21.05 24.68
C LYS A 86 -9.79 -19.72 23.94
N HIS A 87 -8.70 -18.97 23.82
CA HIS A 87 -8.61 -17.85 22.89
C HIS A 87 -7.72 -18.27 21.73
N LEU A 88 -8.33 -18.25 20.54
CA LEU A 88 -7.69 -18.54 19.26
C LEU A 88 -6.35 -17.81 19.18
N VAL A 89 -5.27 -18.58 19.05
CA VAL A 89 -3.95 -18.06 18.69
C VAL A 89 -4.10 -17.46 17.29
N LYS A 90 -4.29 -16.14 17.21
CA LYS A 90 -4.25 -15.39 15.95
C LYS A 90 -2.87 -15.60 15.35
N VAL A 91 -2.84 -16.37 14.26
CA VAL A 91 -1.70 -16.51 13.37
C VAL A 91 -1.20 -15.11 13.01
N ASN A 92 0.04 -14.78 13.39
CA ASN A 92 0.71 -13.55 12.98
C ASN A 92 0.85 -13.54 11.45
N SER A 93 -0.11 -12.94 10.77
CA SER A 93 -0.16 -12.90 9.31
C SER A 93 0.89 -11.94 8.75
N THR A 94 2.00 -12.49 8.27
CA THR A 94 3.01 -11.80 7.44
C THR A 94 2.51 -11.39 6.05
N HIS A 95 1.21 -11.52 5.78
CA HIS A 95 0.60 -11.25 4.47
C HIS A 95 -0.64 -10.35 4.54
N SER A 96 -0.89 -9.70 5.68
CA SER A 96 -1.89 -8.64 5.75
C SER A 96 -1.40 -7.44 4.93
N LYS A 97 -2.23 -6.99 4.00
CA LYS A 97 -2.02 -5.76 3.22
C LYS A 97 -3.12 -4.76 3.56
N THR A 98 -2.82 -3.48 3.39
CA THR A 98 -3.78 -2.38 3.56
C THR A 98 -3.70 -1.48 2.34
N SER A 99 -4.84 -1.02 1.85
CA SER A 99 -4.96 -0.11 0.73
C SER A 99 -4.61 1.33 1.13
N PHE A 100 -4.56 2.22 0.15
CA PHE A 100 -4.33 3.65 0.36
C PHE A 100 -5.65 4.41 0.54
N ASP A 101 -5.54 5.67 0.92
CA ASP A 101 -6.64 6.63 0.85
C ASP A 101 -7.03 6.90 -0.61
N PRO A 102 -8.29 7.27 -0.90
CA PRO A 102 -8.71 7.61 -2.24
C PRO A 102 -7.98 8.85 -2.76
N ILE A 103 -7.67 8.87 -4.06
CA ILE A 103 -7.33 10.12 -4.74
C ILE A 103 -8.61 10.63 -5.38
N SER A 104 -9.20 11.67 -4.80
CA SER A 104 -10.39 12.33 -5.33
C SER A 104 -10.48 13.77 -4.83
N ASN A 105 -11.47 14.50 -5.35
CA ASN A 105 -11.90 15.81 -4.84
C ASN A 105 -13.42 15.97 -5.03
N THR A 106 -13.98 17.09 -4.59
CA THR A 106 -15.42 17.38 -4.69
C THR A 106 -15.96 17.40 -6.13
N ASP A 107 -15.09 17.63 -7.12
CA ASP A 107 -15.45 17.67 -8.54
C ASP A 107 -15.39 16.30 -9.22
N THR A 108 -15.05 15.24 -8.48
CA THR A 108 -14.95 13.88 -9.02
C THR A 108 -16.28 13.41 -9.56
N THR A 109 -16.30 13.02 -10.84
CA THR A 109 -17.50 12.52 -11.55
C THR A 109 -17.41 11.03 -11.90
N ILE A 110 -16.20 10.48 -11.92
CA ILE A 110 -15.91 9.09 -12.25
C ILE A 110 -15.04 8.55 -11.12
N LEU A 111 -15.38 7.39 -10.55
CA LEU A 111 -14.53 6.66 -9.60
C LEU A 111 -14.07 5.36 -10.26
N ILE A 112 -12.76 5.14 -10.35
CA ILE A 112 -12.21 3.85 -10.75
C ILE A 112 -11.83 3.04 -9.51
N LEU A 113 -12.37 1.84 -9.40
CA LEU A 113 -12.12 0.90 -8.31
C LEU A 113 -11.22 -0.24 -8.77
N GLY A 114 -10.02 -0.29 -8.21
CA GLY A 114 -9.17 -1.48 -8.22
C GLY A 114 -9.61 -2.50 -7.16
N THR A 115 -9.02 -3.69 -7.21
CA THR A 115 -9.23 -4.70 -6.17
C THR A 115 -8.53 -4.28 -4.87
N MET A 116 -7.21 -4.10 -4.96
CA MET A 116 -6.29 -3.77 -3.87
C MET A 116 -4.91 -3.43 -4.47
N PRO A 117 -4.08 -2.58 -3.83
CA PRO A 117 -2.74 -2.31 -4.34
C PRO A 117 -1.84 -3.56 -4.36
N GLY A 118 -1.07 -3.72 -5.43
CA GLY A 118 -0.03 -4.74 -5.52
C GLY A 118 1.21 -4.39 -4.68
N ASP A 119 2.12 -5.34 -4.47
CA ASP A 119 3.34 -5.18 -3.66
C ASP A 119 4.16 -3.97 -4.10
N LYS A 120 4.34 -3.79 -5.41
CA LYS A 120 5.12 -2.66 -5.93
C LYS A 120 4.43 -1.31 -5.70
N SER A 121 3.10 -1.30 -5.74
CA SER A 121 2.34 -0.11 -5.37
C SER A 121 2.54 0.24 -3.90
N LEU A 122 2.41 -0.75 -3.00
CA LEU A 122 2.61 -0.59 -1.56
C LEU A 122 4.04 -0.15 -1.21
N GLU A 123 5.04 -0.72 -1.88
CA GLU A 123 6.45 -0.35 -1.73
C GLU A 123 6.70 1.13 -2.08
N LEU A 124 6.08 1.60 -3.17
CA LEU A 124 6.25 2.98 -3.67
C LEU A 124 5.31 3.99 -2.99
N GLY A 125 4.26 3.53 -2.31
CA GLY A 125 3.17 4.40 -1.85
C GLY A 125 2.39 5.03 -3.00
N GLU A 126 2.32 4.33 -4.15
CA GLU A 126 1.68 4.83 -5.36
C GLU A 126 0.65 3.84 -5.90
N TYR A 127 -0.56 4.32 -6.19
CA TYR A 127 -1.50 3.57 -7.02
C TYR A 127 -0.87 3.21 -8.38
N TYR A 128 -1.07 1.96 -8.80
CA TYR A 128 -0.57 1.45 -10.08
C TYR A 128 0.94 1.69 -10.31
N GLY A 129 1.75 1.56 -9.24
CA GLY A 129 3.18 1.90 -9.24
C GLY A 129 4.07 0.88 -9.98
N HIS A 130 3.56 -0.29 -10.34
CA HIS A 130 4.34 -1.26 -11.11
C HIS A 130 4.61 -0.71 -12.54
N PRO A 131 5.88 -0.66 -13.03
CA PRO A 131 6.22 -0.01 -14.31
C PRO A 131 5.50 -0.56 -15.54
N ARG A 132 5.14 -1.86 -15.53
CA ARG A 132 4.35 -2.49 -16.59
C ARG A 132 2.83 -2.35 -16.43
N ASN A 133 2.34 -1.69 -15.38
CA ASN A 133 0.91 -1.42 -15.24
C ASN A 133 0.51 -0.34 -16.25
N ARG A 134 -0.55 -0.61 -17.02
CA ARG A 134 -0.96 0.25 -18.14
C ARG A 134 -1.86 1.40 -17.72
N PHE A 135 -2.28 1.49 -16.45
CA PHE A 135 -3.30 2.44 -15.97
C PHE A 135 -3.01 3.88 -16.39
N TRP A 136 -1.83 4.40 -16.04
CA TRP A 136 -1.47 5.79 -16.34
C TRP A 136 -1.44 6.09 -17.84
N LYS A 137 -0.94 5.14 -18.63
CA LYS A 137 -0.92 5.23 -20.10
C LYS A 137 -2.33 5.20 -20.68
N ILE A 138 -3.22 4.37 -20.15
CA ILE A 138 -4.63 4.32 -20.57
C ILE A 138 -5.33 5.64 -20.23
N ILE A 139 -5.22 6.12 -18.98
CA ILE A 139 -5.88 7.37 -18.57
C ILE A 139 -5.38 8.55 -19.39
N SER A 140 -4.07 8.70 -19.59
CA SER A 140 -3.54 9.80 -20.43
C SER A 140 -4.06 9.72 -21.87
N THR A 141 -4.09 8.52 -22.46
CA THR A 141 -4.59 8.31 -23.83
C THR A 141 -6.09 8.59 -23.97
N ILE A 142 -6.95 8.08 -23.08
CA ILE A 142 -8.40 8.27 -23.21
C ILE A 142 -8.84 9.70 -22.89
N THR A 143 -8.07 10.42 -22.06
CA THR A 143 -8.33 11.83 -21.71
C THR A 143 -7.60 12.82 -22.62
N ASN A 144 -6.84 12.33 -23.61
CA ASN A 144 -6.03 13.14 -24.52
C ASN A 144 -5.05 14.09 -23.79
N ASN A 145 -4.36 13.57 -22.77
CA ASN A 145 -3.28 14.25 -22.06
C ASN A 145 -1.94 13.53 -22.27
N GLU A 146 -0.85 14.24 -22.01
CA GLU A 146 0.48 13.64 -21.97
C GLU A 146 0.62 12.62 -20.83
N LEU A 147 1.52 11.64 -21.00
CA LEU A 147 1.80 10.64 -19.98
C LEU A 147 2.53 11.31 -18.79
N PRO A 148 1.94 11.32 -17.59
CA PRO A 148 2.57 11.95 -16.43
C PRO A 148 3.86 11.22 -16.02
N LEU A 149 4.89 12.00 -15.65
CA LEU A 149 6.21 11.48 -15.29
C LEU A 149 6.35 11.25 -13.79
N THR A 150 5.82 12.16 -12.97
CA THR A 150 5.87 12.07 -11.50
C THR A 150 4.54 11.64 -10.89
N TYR A 151 4.54 11.17 -9.64
CA TYR A 151 3.29 10.86 -8.94
C TYR A 151 2.42 12.08 -8.65
N SER A 152 3.03 13.25 -8.50
CA SER A 152 2.30 14.51 -8.42
C SER A 152 1.53 14.77 -9.73
N ASP A 153 2.19 14.60 -10.88
CA ASP A 153 1.55 14.80 -12.19
C ASP A 153 0.45 13.77 -12.44
N LYS A 154 0.66 12.52 -12.01
CA LYS A 154 -0.35 11.45 -12.07
C LYS A 154 -1.62 11.83 -11.29
N LYS A 155 -1.48 12.37 -10.07
CA LYS A 155 -2.61 12.91 -9.29
C LYS A 155 -3.25 14.10 -9.98
N GLY A 156 -2.45 15.03 -10.49
CA GLY A 156 -2.93 16.20 -11.23
C GLY A 156 -3.78 15.83 -12.46
N LEU A 157 -3.34 14.84 -13.24
CA LEU A 157 -4.07 14.31 -14.38
C LEU A 157 -5.45 13.79 -13.99
N LEU A 158 -5.53 13.02 -12.90
CA LEU A 158 -6.79 12.47 -12.39
C LEU A 158 -7.78 13.57 -12.00
N LEU A 159 -7.33 14.53 -11.17
CA LEU A 159 -8.16 15.62 -10.69
C LEU A 159 -8.63 16.53 -11.84
N LYS A 160 -7.72 16.88 -12.76
CA LYS A 160 -8.04 17.65 -13.98
C LYS A 160 -9.11 16.95 -14.83
N SER A 161 -9.06 15.62 -14.89
CA SER A 161 -10.00 14.79 -15.65
C SER A 161 -11.27 14.44 -14.87
N LYS A 162 -11.41 14.91 -13.61
CA LYS A 162 -12.52 14.59 -12.71
C LYS A 162 -12.68 13.08 -12.46
N ILE A 163 -11.56 12.36 -12.49
CA ILE A 163 -11.46 10.93 -12.22
C ILE A 163 -10.85 10.77 -10.83
N GLY A 164 -11.56 10.07 -9.95
CA GLY A 164 -11.04 9.57 -8.69
C GLY A 164 -10.61 8.12 -8.82
N ILE A 165 -9.66 7.70 -7.98
CA ILE A 165 -9.26 6.29 -7.87
C ILE A 165 -9.25 5.83 -6.42
N TRP A 166 -9.68 4.59 -6.21
CA TRP A 166 -9.56 3.88 -4.95
C TRP A 166 -9.55 2.37 -5.20
N ASP A 167 -9.65 1.58 -4.14
CA ASP A 167 -9.82 0.13 -4.19
C ASP A 167 -11.04 -0.30 -3.39
N VAL A 168 -11.60 -1.46 -3.72
CA VAL A 168 -12.72 -2.05 -2.96
C VAL A 168 -12.25 -2.58 -1.61
N VAL A 169 -11.07 -3.21 -1.57
CA VAL A 169 -10.52 -3.80 -0.34
C VAL A 169 -9.73 -2.75 0.44
N HIS A 170 -10.13 -2.49 1.68
CA HIS A 170 -9.34 -1.72 2.64
C HIS A 170 -8.17 -2.53 3.16
N LYS A 171 -8.45 -3.75 3.64
CA LYS A 171 -7.47 -4.64 4.25
C LYS A 171 -7.81 -6.09 3.92
N ALA A 172 -6.79 -6.90 3.67
CA ALA A 172 -6.96 -8.33 3.42
C ALA A 172 -5.66 -9.08 3.69
N TYR A 173 -5.80 -10.39 3.93
CA TYR A 173 -4.70 -11.32 3.74
C TYR A 173 -4.51 -11.55 2.25
N LYS A 174 -3.31 -11.30 1.73
CA LYS A 174 -3.01 -11.55 0.31
C LYS A 174 -1.57 -12.02 0.14
N LYS A 175 -1.40 -13.31 -0.13
CA LYS A 175 -0.09 -13.87 -0.46
C LYS A 175 0.30 -13.53 -1.90
N GLY A 176 1.32 -12.71 -2.08
CA GLY A 176 1.77 -12.26 -3.41
C GLY A 176 0.80 -11.30 -4.10
N ASN A 177 0.87 -11.21 -5.42
CA ASN A 177 0.15 -10.17 -6.20
C ASN A 177 -1.17 -10.64 -6.84
N LEU A 178 -1.47 -11.94 -6.78
CA LEU A 178 -2.66 -12.50 -7.41
C LEU A 178 -3.91 -12.19 -6.58
N ASP A 179 -4.95 -11.72 -7.25
CA ASP A 179 -6.25 -11.41 -6.65
C ASP A 179 -7.00 -12.65 -6.18
N SER A 180 -6.68 -13.84 -6.73
CA SER A 180 -7.23 -15.12 -6.27
C SER A 180 -6.75 -15.54 -4.89
N ALA A 181 -5.67 -14.93 -4.37
CA ALA A 181 -5.11 -15.23 -3.05
C ALA A 181 -5.61 -14.27 -1.95
N ILE A 182 -6.67 -13.51 -2.22
CA ILE A 182 -7.27 -12.56 -1.29
C ILE A 182 -8.23 -13.28 -0.36
N GLU A 183 -7.96 -13.17 0.95
CA GLU A 183 -8.73 -13.74 2.05
C GLU A 183 -8.93 -12.68 3.15
N ASP A 184 -9.84 -12.91 4.09
CA ASP A 184 -10.13 -11.99 5.22
C ASP A 184 -10.34 -10.53 4.79
N VAL A 185 -11.22 -10.33 3.81
CA VAL A 185 -11.47 -9.01 3.21
C VAL A 185 -12.26 -8.12 4.16
N GLU A 186 -11.67 -6.97 4.46
CA GLU A 186 -12.30 -5.78 5.02
C GLU A 186 -12.43 -4.75 3.89
N PRO A 187 -13.64 -4.36 3.48
CA PRO A 187 -13.83 -3.40 2.38
C PRO A 187 -13.64 -1.95 2.85
N ASN A 188 -13.28 -1.06 1.93
CA ASN A 188 -13.26 0.39 2.17
C ASN A 188 -14.69 0.92 2.31
N ASP A 189 -14.89 2.04 3.03
CA ASP A 189 -16.21 2.67 3.14
C ASP A 189 -16.59 3.44 1.86
N LEU A 190 -17.01 2.68 0.84
CA LEU A 190 -17.46 3.21 -0.44
C LEU A 190 -18.81 3.92 -0.32
N ASP A 191 -19.66 3.55 0.64
CA ASP A 191 -20.96 4.18 0.81
C ASP A 191 -20.84 5.61 1.30
N ASP A 192 -20.02 5.85 2.32
CA ASP A 192 -19.69 7.20 2.78
C ASP A 192 -18.99 8.01 1.69
N PHE A 193 -18.05 7.39 0.96
CA PHE A 193 -17.40 8.05 -0.17
C PHE A 193 -18.42 8.51 -1.22
N ILE A 194 -19.31 7.62 -1.67
CA ILE A 194 -20.34 7.95 -2.65
C ILE A 194 -21.28 9.04 -2.09
N ALA A 195 -21.65 8.96 -0.81
CA ALA A 195 -22.51 9.95 -0.18
C ALA A 195 -21.89 11.35 -0.16
N ARG A 196 -20.57 11.47 0.04
CA ARG A 196 -19.84 12.74 0.02
C ARG A 196 -19.58 13.31 -1.37
N HIS A 197 -19.52 12.46 -2.41
CA HIS A 197 -19.24 12.88 -3.78
C HIS A 197 -20.52 13.06 -4.61
N LYS A 198 -21.24 14.17 -4.41
CA LYS A 198 -22.54 14.45 -5.06
C LYS A 198 -22.48 14.52 -6.59
N ASN A 199 -21.30 14.81 -7.14
CA ASN A 199 -21.06 14.89 -8.59
C ASN A 199 -20.72 13.53 -9.23
N LEU A 200 -20.56 12.47 -8.43
CA LEU A 200 -20.24 11.14 -8.93
C LEU A 200 -21.39 10.60 -9.81
N LYS A 201 -21.04 10.11 -11.00
CA LYS A 201 -21.98 9.55 -12.00
C LYS A 201 -21.58 8.15 -12.44
N VAL A 202 -20.29 7.84 -12.46
CA VAL A 202 -19.77 6.59 -13.01
C VAL A 202 -18.85 5.91 -11.99
N ILE A 203 -19.02 4.60 -11.81
CA ILE A 203 -18.06 3.72 -11.15
C ILE A 203 -17.53 2.72 -12.19
N GLY A 204 -16.21 2.74 -12.39
CA GLY A 204 -15.51 1.81 -13.27
C GLY A 204 -14.74 0.76 -12.48
N PHE A 205 -14.96 -0.52 -12.75
CA PHE A 205 -14.26 -1.63 -12.09
C PHE A 205 -13.02 -2.05 -12.89
N ASN A 206 -11.82 -1.80 -12.36
CA ASN A 206 -10.56 -2.22 -12.98
C ASN A 206 -10.27 -3.71 -12.76
N GLY A 207 -10.93 -4.56 -13.55
CA GLY A 207 -10.85 -6.02 -13.47
C GLY A 207 -12.08 -6.66 -12.85
N THR A 208 -12.34 -7.93 -13.19
CA THR A 208 -13.52 -8.67 -12.73
C THR A 208 -13.56 -8.80 -11.21
N LYS A 209 -12.40 -8.93 -10.55
CA LYS A 209 -12.37 -9.11 -9.10
C LYS A 209 -12.86 -7.90 -8.33
N SER A 210 -12.58 -6.67 -8.81
CA SER A 210 -13.08 -5.48 -8.13
C SER A 210 -14.59 -5.35 -8.26
N GLU A 211 -15.17 -5.75 -9.40
CA GLU A 211 -16.62 -5.83 -9.57
C GLU A 211 -17.24 -6.90 -8.65
N GLU A 212 -16.71 -8.12 -8.65
CA GLU A 212 -17.20 -9.21 -7.79
C GLU A 212 -17.19 -8.84 -6.30
N LEU A 213 -16.11 -8.19 -5.83
CA LEU A 213 -16.02 -7.76 -4.44
C LEU A 213 -16.93 -6.58 -4.15
N PHE A 214 -17.10 -5.66 -5.10
CA PHE A 214 -18.07 -4.58 -4.94
C PHE A 214 -19.47 -5.14 -4.76
N ASP A 215 -19.92 -5.99 -5.68
CA ASP A 215 -21.27 -6.59 -5.65
C ASP A 215 -21.48 -7.52 -4.45
N LYS A 216 -20.39 -8.03 -3.84
CA LYS A 216 -20.45 -8.82 -2.60
C LYS A 216 -20.71 -7.96 -1.36
N TYR A 217 -20.15 -6.75 -1.30
CA TYR A 217 -20.15 -5.93 -0.08
C TYR A 217 -21.02 -4.67 -0.17
N PHE A 218 -21.46 -4.27 -1.36
CA PHE A 218 -22.18 -3.04 -1.61
C PHE A 218 -23.33 -3.24 -2.57
N ASP A 219 -24.41 -2.50 -2.35
CA ASP A 219 -25.53 -2.44 -3.28
C ASP A 219 -25.28 -1.40 -4.39
N ARG A 220 -25.69 -1.75 -5.61
CA ARG A 220 -25.64 -0.81 -6.74
C ARG A 220 -26.72 0.26 -6.57
N LYS A 221 -26.34 1.52 -6.79
CA LYS A 221 -27.23 2.70 -6.71
C LYS A 221 -27.72 3.06 -8.10
N SER A 222 -29.03 3.16 -8.30
CA SER A 222 -29.64 3.48 -9.59
C SER A 222 -29.23 4.84 -10.17
N SER A 223 -28.74 5.76 -9.33
CA SER A 223 -28.21 7.06 -9.74
C SER A 223 -26.80 7.00 -10.35
N LEU A 224 -26.15 5.83 -10.32
CA LEU A 224 -24.79 5.62 -10.80
C LEU A 224 -24.77 4.62 -11.96
N LYS A 225 -23.91 4.90 -12.93
CA LYS A 225 -23.56 3.97 -14.01
C LYS A 225 -22.36 3.13 -13.57
N TYR A 226 -22.48 1.82 -13.72
CA TYR A 226 -21.42 0.87 -13.41
C TYR A 226 -20.84 0.29 -14.68
N ILE A 227 -19.50 0.25 -14.79
CA ILE A 227 -18.81 -0.19 -16.00
C ILE A 227 -17.69 -1.17 -15.63
N SER A 228 -17.77 -2.40 -16.12
CA SER A 228 -16.71 -3.40 -16.00
C SER A 228 -15.60 -3.09 -17.00
N LEU A 229 -14.36 -2.98 -16.53
CA LEU A 229 -13.19 -2.66 -17.36
C LEU A 229 -12.17 -3.81 -17.33
N PRO A 230 -11.46 -4.07 -18.44
CA PRO A 230 -10.33 -4.99 -18.41
C PRO A 230 -9.25 -4.50 -17.46
N SER A 231 -8.62 -5.42 -16.73
CA SER A 231 -7.57 -5.08 -15.77
C SER A 231 -6.37 -4.40 -16.45
N THR A 232 -5.85 -3.34 -15.83
CA THR A 232 -4.63 -2.65 -16.28
C THR A 232 -3.33 -3.34 -15.85
N SER A 233 -3.44 -4.40 -15.05
CA SER A 233 -2.31 -5.19 -14.57
C SER A 233 -1.51 -5.82 -15.72
N PRO A 234 -0.18 -5.98 -15.58
CA PRO A 234 0.63 -6.71 -16.55
C PRO A 234 0.22 -8.18 -16.72
N ALA A 235 -0.54 -8.76 -15.79
CA ALA A 235 -1.09 -10.11 -15.92
C ALA A 235 -2.14 -10.22 -17.04
N ASN A 236 -2.77 -9.11 -17.43
CA ASN A 236 -3.76 -9.10 -18.50
C ASN A 236 -3.07 -8.97 -19.88
N THR A 237 -2.65 -10.10 -20.45
CA THR A 237 -2.01 -10.18 -21.76
C THR A 237 -3.00 -10.39 -22.92
N GLY A 238 -4.27 -10.67 -22.62
CA GLY A 238 -5.29 -11.03 -23.61
C GLY A 238 -5.91 -9.88 -24.40
N ILE A 239 -5.49 -8.63 -24.15
CA ILE A 239 -6.02 -7.44 -24.83
C ILE A 239 -4.90 -6.46 -25.17
N ASP A 240 -4.86 -6.05 -26.43
CA ASP A 240 -3.93 -5.01 -26.90
C ASP A 240 -4.29 -3.62 -26.36
N PHE A 241 -3.36 -2.68 -26.54
CA PHE A 241 -3.45 -1.36 -25.96
C PHE A 241 -4.60 -0.50 -26.55
N ASP A 242 -4.88 -0.63 -27.84
CA ASP A 242 -5.90 0.20 -28.49
C ASP A 242 -7.29 -0.27 -28.10
N ASN A 243 -7.49 -1.59 -28.04
CA ASN A 243 -8.76 -2.18 -27.65
C ASN A 243 -9.07 -1.97 -26.17
N ILE A 244 -8.08 -2.07 -25.26
CA ILE A 244 -8.32 -1.70 -23.85
C ILE A 244 -8.65 -0.22 -23.72
N CYS A 245 -8.01 0.69 -24.48
CA CYS A 245 -8.36 2.10 -24.48
C CYS A 245 -9.78 2.36 -24.99
N LYS A 246 -10.23 1.67 -26.06
CA LYS A 246 -11.62 1.76 -26.54
C LYS A 246 -12.62 1.38 -25.46
N LEU A 247 -12.38 0.28 -24.74
CA LEU A 247 -13.25 -0.16 -23.66
C LEU A 247 -13.26 0.84 -22.49
N TRP A 248 -12.08 1.37 -22.13
CA TRP A 248 -11.95 2.36 -21.07
C TRP A 248 -12.58 3.71 -21.39
N ARG A 249 -12.69 4.12 -22.67
CA ARG A 249 -13.39 5.36 -23.06
C ARG A 249 -14.87 5.39 -22.64
N GLN A 250 -15.49 4.24 -22.39
CA GLN A 250 -16.88 4.16 -21.95
C GLN A 250 -17.14 4.87 -20.60
N ILE A 251 -16.10 5.06 -19.77
CA ILE A 251 -16.23 5.82 -18.51
C ILE A 251 -16.43 7.32 -18.74
N LEU A 252 -16.05 7.82 -19.91
CA LEU A 252 -16.13 9.24 -20.25
C LEU A 252 -17.50 9.63 -20.83
N THR A 253 -18.27 8.65 -21.32
CA THR A 253 -19.65 8.85 -21.76
C THR A 253 -20.57 8.89 -20.54
N LYS A 254 -20.81 10.13 -20.09
CA LYS A 254 -21.67 10.52 -18.97
C LYS A 254 -23.13 10.46 -19.35
#